data_AF-A0A453QYK6-F1
#
_entry.id   AF-A0A453QYK6-F1
#
_cell.length_a   1.000
_cell.length_b   1.000
_cell.length_c   1.000
_cell.angle_alpha   90.00
_cell.angle_beta   90.00
_cell.angle_gamma   90.00
#
_symmetry.space_group_name_H-M   'P 1'
#
loop_
_entity.id
_entity.type
_entity.pdbx_description
1 polymer ?
#
loop_
_entity_poly.entity_id
_entity_poly.type
_entity_poly.pdbx_seq_one_letter_code
_entity_poly.pdbx_strand_id
1 'polypeptide(L)'
;GAPSLQNFHLYRHSCELNKSEDDAEKTNLVWQASNFKHLKLKLFVMKGFEEEYKVMSYIRLVMERAVCLKRIELPAKIQCNKCTAISPRFPVDEASKHRIREQLRHGLSSSADIIIG
;
A
#
# COMPACT_ATOMS: atom_id res chain seq x y z
N GLY A 1 4.24 -15.46 -6.36
CA GLY A 1 3.34 -14.82 -5.38
C GLY A 1 3.35 -15.62 -4.09
N ALA A 2 3.00 -15.01 -2.95
CA ALA A 2 2.91 -15.67 -1.64
C ALA A 2 1.45 -16.04 -1.32
N PRO A 3 0.91 -17.16 -1.84
CA PRO A 3 -0.53 -17.42 -1.87
C PRO A 3 -1.19 -17.60 -0.50
N SER A 4 -0.40 -17.84 0.56
CA SER A 4 -0.85 -18.01 1.95
C SER A 4 -0.95 -16.70 2.73
N LEU A 5 -0.42 -15.58 2.22
CA LEU A 5 -0.32 -14.33 2.95
C LEU A 5 -1.71 -13.74 3.22
N GLN A 6 -2.05 -13.52 4.49
CA GLN A 6 -3.34 -12.94 4.89
C GLN A 6 -3.26 -11.45 5.20
N ASN A 7 -2.12 -11.01 5.74
CA ASN A 7 -1.85 -9.63 6.11
C ASN A 7 -0.56 -9.20 5.41
N PHE A 8 -0.61 -8.07 4.70
CA PHE A 8 0.56 -7.51 4.03
C PHE A 8 0.81 -6.10 4.54
N HIS A 9 2.01 -5.87 5.08
CA HIS A 9 2.44 -4.59 5.60
C HIS A 9 3.58 -4.06 4.73
N LEU A 10 3.38 -2.88 4.14
CA LEU A 10 4.40 -2.16 3.39
C LEU A 10 4.82 -0.92 4.17
N TYR A 11 6.13 -0.78 4.37
CA TYR A 11 6.73 0.37 5.01
C TYR A 11 7.48 1.17 3.96
N ARG A 12 7.05 2.41 3.73
CA ARG A 12 7.74 3.34 2.84
C ARG A 12 8.50 4.35 3.69
N HIS A 13 9.67 3.95 4.18
CA HIS A 13 10.53 4.83 4.97
C HIS A 13 12.01 4.65 4.64
N SER A 14 12.70 5.74 4.29
CA SER A 14 14.10 5.69 3.82
C SER A 14 15.09 5.29 4.92
N CYS A 15 14.79 5.49 6.21
CA CYS A 15 15.68 5.02 7.28
C CYS A 15 15.62 3.51 7.54
N GLU A 16 14.70 2.79 6.89
CA GLU A 16 14.55 1.33 7.01
C GLU A 16 15.30 0.57 5.90
N LEU A 17 15.93 1.27 4.94
CA LEU A 17 16.77 0.67 3.91
C LEU A 17 18.08 0.05 4.45
N ASN A 18 18.37 0.25 5.73
CA ASN A 18 19.52 -0.38 6.38
C ASN A 18 19.02 -1.46 7.35
N LYS A 19 19.17 -2.71 6.89
CA LYS A 19 19.10 -3.98 7.62
C LYS A 19 17.69 -4.60 7.72
N SER A 20 17.33 -5.40 6.72
CA SER A 20 16.55 -6.60 7.00
C SER A 20 17.37 -7.83 6.57
N GLU A 21 17.55 -8.80 7.46
CA GLU A 21 18.25 -10.06 7.15
C GLU A 21 17.46 -10.92 6.13
N ASP A 22 16.22 -10.52 5.81
CA ASP A 22 15.29 -11.13 4.86
C ASP A 22 15.22 -10.37 3.52
N ASP A 23 16.21 -9.54 3.20
CA ASP A 23 16.28 -8.84 1.91
C ASP A 23 16.31 -9.88 0.77
N ALA A 24 15.17 -10.04 0.09
CA ALA A 24 15.06 -10.95 -1.03
C ALA A 24 16.01 -10.49 -2.15
N GLU A 25 16.88 -11.40 -2.59
CA GLU A 25 17.83 -11.13 -3.65
C GLU A 25 17.09 -10.65 -4.92
N LYS A 26 17.53 -9.52 -5.48
CA LYS A 26 16.90 -8.94 -6.66
C LYS A 26 17.11 -9.85 -7.87
N THR A 27 16.17 -10.75 -8.12
CA THR A 27 16.16 -11.55 -9.34
C THR A 27 15.75 -10.69 -10.53
N ASN A 28 16.58 -10.60 -11.58
CA ASN A 28 16.24 -10.00 -12.87
C ASN A 28 15.24 -10.86 -13.68
N LEU A 29 14.30 -11.50 -13.00
CA LEU A 29 13.21 -12.21 -13.63
C LEU A 29 12.32 -11.16 -14.31
N VAL A 30 12.13 -11.31 -15.62
CA VAL A 30 11.08 -10.60 -16.35
C VAL A 30 9.76 -11.12 -15.79
N TRP A 31 9.25 -10.42 -14.77
CA TRP A 31 7.93 -10.68 -14.22
C TRP A 31 6.93 -10.32 -15.30
N GLN A 32 6.56 -11.28 -16.15
CA GLN A 32 5.29 -11.17 -16.86
C GLN A 32 4.24 -10.94 -15.78
N ALA A 33 3.43 -9.90 -15.95
CA ALA A 33 2.32 -9.58 -15.06
C ALA A 33 1.26 -10.69 -15.18
N SER A 34 1.58 -11.89 -14.68
CA SER A 34 0.70 -13.04 -14.64
C SER A 34 -0.60 -12.60 -13.99
N ASN A 35 -1.75 -12.98 -14.54
CA ASN A 35 -3.08 -12.63 -14.03
C ASN A 35 -3.41 -13.35 -12.71
N PHE A 36 -2.41 -13.50 -11.84
CA PHE A 36 -2.53 -14.12 -10.53
C PHE A 36 -3.51 -13.34 -9.65
N LYS A 37 -4.43 -14.08 -9.03
CA LYS A 37 -5.38 -13.59 -8.03
C LYS A 37 -4.94 -14.04 -6.65
N HIS A 38 -4.85 -13.11 -5.71
CA HIS A 38 -4.54 -13.39 -4.32
C HIS A 38 -5.82 -13.66 -3.53
N LEU A 39 -6.13 -14.95 -3.30
CA LEU A 39 -7.40 -15.36 -2.68
C LEU A 39 -7.41 -15.25 -1.14
N LYS A 40 -6.24 -15.20 -0.50
CA LYS A 40 -6.14 -15.22 0.97
C LYS A 40 -5.84 -13.87 1.63
N LEU A 41 -5.40 -12.86 0.87
CA LEU A 41 -5.07 -11.55 1.43
C LEU A 41 -6.36 -10.87 1.89
N LYS A 42 -6.42 -10.52 3.18
CA LYS A 42 -7.57 -9.86 3.82
C LYS A 42 -7.25 -8.44 4.24
N LEU A 43 -6.01 -8.16 4.64
CA LEU A 43 -5.56 -6.86 5.11
C LEU A 43 -4.33 -6.40 4.33
N PHE A 44 -4.37 -5.15 3.87
CA PHE A 44 -3.21 -4.44 3.36
C PHE A 44 -2.99 -3.15 4.15
N VAL A 45 -1.77 -2.96 4.66
CA VAL A 45 -1.40 -1.76 5.42
C VAL A 45 -0.21 -1.10 4.75
N MET A 46 -0.33 0.20 4.42
CA MET A 46 0.77 0.99 3.87
C MET A 46 1.14 2.13 4.79
N LYS A 47 2.27 2.00 5.48
CA LYS A 47 2.85 3.06 6.31
C LYS A 47 3.70 3.99 5.44
N GLY A 48 3.57 5.30 5.67
CA GLY A 48 4.23 6.31 4.83
C GLY A 48 3.52 6.54 3.50
N PHE A 49 2.19 6.43 3.48
CA PHE A 49 1.38 6.75 2.32
C PHE A 49 1.56 8.22 1.90
N GLU A 50 1.70 8.43 0.59
CA GLU A 50 1.77 9.73 -0.07
C GLU A 50 0.89 9.66 -1.32
N GLU A 51 0.15 10.74 -1.63
CA GLU A 51 -0.77 10.84 -2.78
C GLU A 51 0.03 11.00 -4.10
N GLU A 52 0.96 10.08 -4.34
CA GLU A 52 1.74 9.98 -5.57
C GLU A 52 1.10 8.99 -6.53
N TYR A 53 1.12 9.30 -7.83
CA TYR A 53 0.56 8.42 -8.86
C TYR A 53 1.01 6.96 -8.73
N LYS A 54 2.31 6.72 -8.53
CA LYS A 54 2.88 5.36 -8.41
C LYS A 54 2.34 4.61 -7.19
N VAL A 55 2.14 5.31 -6.07
CA VAL A 55 1.57 4.73 -4.85
C VAL A 55 0.11 4.36 -5.07
N MET A 56 -0.67 5.29 -5.61
CA MET A 56 -2.09 5.08 -5.91
C MET A 56 -2.27 3.91 -6.89
N SER A 57 -1.48 3.85 -7.96
CA SER A 57 -1.47 2.74 -8.91
C SER A 57 -1.14 1.40 -8.24
N TYR A 58 -0.18 1.37 -7.31
CA TYR A 58 0.17 0.15 -6.59
C TYR A 58 -0.98 -0.33 -5.69
N ILE A 59 -1.62 0.57 -4.94
CA ILE A 59 -2.76 0.23 -4.08
C ILE A 59 -3.91 -0.31 -4.93
N ARG A 60 -4.21 0.34 -6.06
CA ARG A 60 -5.23 -0.14 -7.01
C ARG A 60 -4.90 -1.53 -7.56
N LEU A 61 -3.65 -1.80 -7.89
CA LEU A 61 -3.21 -3.13 -8.31
C LEU A 61 -3.42 -4.17 -7.20
N VAL A 62 -3.12 -3.84 -5.93
CA VAL A 62 -3.43 -4.73 -4.80
C VAL A 62 -4.93 -4.99 -4.71
N MET A 63 -5.77 -3.96 -4.85
CA MET A 63 -7.24 -4.11 -4.86
C MET A 63 -7.74 -5.00 -5.99
N GLU A 64 -7.19 -4.87 -7.19
CA GLU A 64 -7.55 -5.71 -8.35
C GLU A 64 -7.13 -7.17 -8.17
N ARG A 65 -5.91 -7.40 -7.65
CA ARG A 65 -5.35 -8.76 -7.55
C ARG A 65 -5.85 -9.49 -6.31
N ALA A 66 -6.07 -8.80 -5.20
CA ALA A 66 -6.56 -9.39 -3.95
C ALA A 66 -8.08 -9.38 -3.90
N VAL A 67 -8.70 -10.31 -4.63
CA VAL A 67 -10.16 -10.45 -4.75
C VAL A 67 -10.92 -10.63 -3.42
N CYS A 68 -10.19 -11.01 -2.38
CA CYS A 68 -10.71 -11.32 -1.06
C CYS A 68 -10.31 -10.27 -0.01
N LEU A 69 -9.72 -9.15 -0.45
CA LEU A 69 -9.28 -8.05 0.39
C LEU A 69 -10.49 -7.45 1.10
N LYS A 70 -10.40 -7.36 2.43
CA LYS A 70 -11.46 -6.80 3.27
C LYS A 70 -11.15 -5.38 3.70
N ARG A 71 -9.87 -5.07 3.91
CA ARG A 71 -9.45 -3.80 4.50
C ARG A 71 -8.11 -3.31 3.95
N ILE A 72 -8.06 -2.00 3.77
CA ILE A 72 -6.87 -1.22 3.48
C ILE A 72 -6.71 -0.18 4.57
N GLU A 73 -5.52 -0.14 5.17
CA GLU A 73 -5.16 0.85 6.19
C GLU A 73 -4.01 1.71 5.67
N LEU A 74 -4.29 3.01 5.55
CA LEU A 74 -3.33 4.06 5.24
C LEU A 74 -3.14 4.90 6.51
N PRO A 75 -2.40 4.41 7.52
CA PRO A 75 -2.20 5.13 8.76
C PRO A 75 -1.51 6.47 8.52
N ALA A 76 -1.84 7.45 9.36
CA ALA A 76 -1.17 8.74 9.39
C ALA A 76 0.35 8.55 9.47
N LYS A 77 1.09 9.41 8.76
CA LYS A 77 2.54 9.34 8.74
C LYS A 77 3.07 9.65 10.14
N ILE A 78 3.65 8.64 10.79
CA ILE A 78 4.37 8.83 12.05
C ILE A 78 5.68 9.54 11.72
N GLN A 79 5.98 10.64 12.42
CA GLN A 79 7.27 11.30 12.30
C GLN A 79 8.38 10.32 12.67
N CYS A 80 9.34 10.15 11.77
CA CYS A 80 10.55 9.42 12.11
C CYS A 80 11.52 10.35 12.81
N ASN A 81 11.84 10.06 14.07
CA ASN A 81 12.79 10.83 14.87
C ASN A 81 14.19 10.94 14.24
N LYS A 82 14.53 10.07 13.29
CA LYS A 82 15.81 10.06 12.57
C LYS A 82 15.79 10.83 11.25
N CYS A 83 14.61 11.13 10.70
CA CYS A 83 14.48 11.84 9.43
C CYS A 83 14.09 13.29 9.70
N THR A 84 15.00 14.22 9.43
CA THR A 84 14.78 15.68 9.50
C THR A 84 14.01 16.24 8.30
N ALA A 85 13.68 15.39 7.32
CA ALA A 85 12.98 15.80 6.10
C ALA A 85 11.57 16.31 6.43
N ILE A 86 11.22 17.45 5.83
CA ILE A 86 9.86 18.02 5.86
C ILE A 86 8.90 16.91 5.43
N SER A 87 8.05 16.48 6.35
CA SER A 87 7.01 15.49 6.05
C SER A 87 6.17 16.01 4.88
N PRO A 88 6.10 15.31 3.73
CA PRO A 88 5.06 15.59 2.76
C PRO A 88 3.69 15.52 3.44
N ARG A 89 2.78 16.37 2.97
CA ARG A 89 1.47 16.55 3.60
C ARG A 89 0.68 15.24 3.49
N PHE A 90 0.45 14.60 4.64
CA PHE A 90 -0.59 13.59 4.74
C PHE A 90 -1.94 14.27 4.53
N PRO A 91 -2.95 13.63 3.90
CA PRO A 91 -4.29 14.20 3.83
C PRO A 91 -4.83 14.43 5.23
N VAL A 92 -4.91 15.70 5.65
CA VAL A 92 -5.34 16.09 7.01
C VAL A 92 -6.85 16.24 7.07
N ASP A 93 -7.47 16.67 5.98
CA ASP A 93 -8.90 16.97 5.91
C ASP A 93 -9.73 15.84 5.30
N GLU A 94 -10.99 15.75 5.71
CA GLU A 94 -11.92 14.71 5.25
C GLU A 94 -12.23 14.80 3.76
N ALA A 95 -12.16 15.98 3.13
CA ALA A 95 -12.37 16.10 1.69
C ALA A 95 -11.23 15.45 0.90
N SER A 96 -9.98 15.63 1.34
CA SER A 96 -8.82 14.92 0.78
C SER A 96 -8.92 13.41 0.97
N LYS A 97 -9.31 12.95 2.16
CA LYS A 97 -9.54 11.52 2.41
C LYS A 97 -10.65 10.96 1.51
N HIS A 98 -11.74 11.70 1.33
CA HIS A 98 -12.84 11.33 0.43
C HIS A 98 -12.36 11.21 -1.02
N ARG A 99 -11.64 12.21 -1.54
CA ARG A 99 -11.08 12.16 -2.90
C ARG A 99 -10.18 10.95 -3.11
N ILE A 100 -9.32 10.63 -2.15
CA ILE A 100 -8.41 9.48 -2.24
C ILE A 100 -9.20 8.18 -2.32
N ARG A 101 -10.24 8.01 -1.48
CA ARG A 101 -11.12 6.83 -1.53
C ARG A 101 -11.79 6.68 -2.90
N GLU A 102 -12.32 7.77 -3.45
CA GLU A 102 -12.93 7.80 -4.79
C GLU A 102 -11.92 7.41 -5.88
N GLN A 103 -10.72 8.00 -5.87
CA GLN A 103 -9.67 7.67 -6.85
C GLN A 103 -9.21 6.22 -6.77
N LEU A 104 -9.10 5.65 -5.56
CA LEU A 104 -8.76 4.23 -5.39
C LEU A 104 -9.87 3.31 -5.89
N ARG A 105 -11.14 3.69 -5.70
CA ARG A 105 -12.30 2.90 -6.15
C ARG A 105 -12.63 3.07 -7.63
N HIS A 106 -12.17 4.13 -8.27
CA HIS A 106 -12.54 4.44 -9.65
C HIS A 106 -12.24 3.27 -10.59
N GLY A 107 -13.30 2.76 -11.24
CA GLY A 107 -13.23 1.63 -12.18
C GLY A 107 -13.03 0.25 -11.51
N LEU A 108 -13.06 0.15 -10.18
CA LEU A 108 -12.88 -1.10 -9.44
C LEU A 108 -14.16 -1.50 -8.70
N SER A 109 -14.52 -2.78 -8.76
CA SER A 109 -15.63 -3.35 -7.98
C SER A 109 -15.24 -3.77 -6.56
N SER A 110 -14.10 -3.29 -6.04
CA SER A 110 -13.60 -3.67 -4.73
C SER A 110 -14.50 -3.15 -3.61
N SER A 111 -14.93 -4.04 -2.71
CA SER A 111 -15.70 -3.69 -1.51
C SER A 111 -14.84 -3.44 -0.28
N ALA A 112 -13.50 -3.51 -0.40
CA ALA A 112 -12.60 -3.36 0.74
C ALA A 112 -12.79 -2.01 1.45
N ASP A 113 -12.83 -2.03 2.78
CA ASP A 113 -12.88 -0.82 3.60
C ASP A 113 -11.54 -0.08 3.49
N ILE A 114 -11.58 1.24 3.29
CA ILE A 114 -10.38 2.09 3.18
C ILE A 114 -10.35 3.07 4.34
N ILE A 115 -9.45 2.79 5.29
CA ILE A 115 -9.22 3.61 6.48
C ILE A 115 -7.99 4.48 6.23
N ILE A 116 -8.17 5.80 6.32
CA ILE A 116 -7.12 6.79 6.14
C ILE A 116 -6.99 7.55 7.46
N GLY A 117 -5.79 7.50 8.05
CA GLY A 117 -5.48 8.10 9.35
C GLY A 117 -5.53 9.62 9.38
#